data_AF-A0A533RNW9-F1
#
_entry.id   AF-A0A533RNW9-F1
#
_cell.length_a   1.000
_cell.length_b   1.000
_cell.length_c   1.000
_cell.angle_alpha   90.00
_cell.angle_beta   90.00
_cell.angle_gamma   90.00
#
_symmetry.space_group_name_H-M   'P 1'
#
loop_
_entity.id
_entity.type
_entity.pdbx_description
1 polymer ?
#
loop_
_entity_poly.entity_id
_entity_poly.type
_entity_poly.pdbx_seq_one_letter_code
_entity_poly.pdbx_strand_id
1 'polypeptide(L)'
;MPKPKDAEPLHWNVEQYANLYQSSRYLSNDVRKTLGLLIPVDVYLQDPSVTAQARLDPDPRISARVEWNPISAIDIPCEPDLQRGPTSARFTVVDFDPHTGRGADPAEWDPDRRAFYVPRKREKLYLTAEHADLPQFHQVNVWAVAQSVLGMYENAAILGRPIAWGFEGNRLRLLPHVGGLPNAAYDRDRRAIHFGYFDSAGKRVYTCLSHDIIAHETGHAVLDGLRPLYSADTSLQTAAFHEFAADLTAILAAFLNNELRFQAIQQSEGDMQRDQVISGLAEEFGNYSHGRPYLRSAQDPRTLPDVAGDPAP
;
A
#
# COMPACT_ATOMS: atom_id res chain seq x y z
N MET A 1 -27.43 15.41 -21.38
CA MET A 1 -26.65 14.25 -21.88
C MET A 1 -27.38 12.98 -21.47
N PRO A 2 -27.54 11.98 -22.36
CA PRO A 2 -28.09 10.69 -21.96
C PRO A 2 -27.13 10.05 -20.94
N LYS A 3 -27.68 9.54 -19.83
CA LYS A 3 -26.90 8.72 -18.88
C LYS A 3 -26.26 7.55 -19.65
N PRO A 4 -24.99 7.19 -19.39
CA PRO A 4 -24.43 5.97 -19.94
C PRO A 4 -25.39 4.83 -19.58
N LYS A 5 -25.83 4.04 -20.56
CA LYS A 5 -26.46 2.76 -20.25
C LYS A 5 -25.42 1.97 -19.47
N ASP A 6 -25.77 1.51 -18.27
CA ASP A 6 -24.98 0.53 -17.56
C ASP A 6 -24.78 -0.65 -18.52
N ALA A 7 -23.57 -0.77 -19.09
CA ALA A 7 -23.24 -1.88 -19.96
C ALA A 7 -23.37 -3.15 -19.11
N GLU A 8 -24.03 -4.18 -19.64
CA GLU A 8 -24.08 -5.47 -18.95
C GLU A 8 -22.66 -5.90 -18.56
N PRO A 9 -22.44 -6.37 -17.33
CA PRO A 9 -21.12 -6.80 -16.91
C PRO A 9 -20.61 -7.90 -17.84
N LEU A 10 -19.38 -7.74 -18.33
CA LEU A 10 -18.73 -8.76 -19.15
C LEU A 10 -18.56 -10.03 -18.30
N HIS A 11 -19.35 -11.05 -18.63
CA HIS A 11 -19.27 -12.37 -18.02
C HIS A 11 -18.30 -13.25 -18.81
N TRP A 12 -17.07 -13.37 -18.31
CA TRP A 12 -16.07 -14.29 -18.84
C TRP A 12 -16.10 -15.58 -18.03
N ASN A 13 -16.02 -16.73 -18.70
CA ASN A 13 -15.66 -17.95 -17.99
C ASN A 13 -14.16 -17.93 -17.60
N VAL A 14 -13.73 -18.83 -16.73
CA VAL A 14 -12.35 -18.86 -16.20
C VAL A 14 -11.31 -18.99 -17.32
N GLU A 15 -11.58 -19.80 -18.35
CA GLU A 15 -10.66 -20.00 -19.48
C GLU A 15 -10.52 -18.74 -20.34
N GLN A 16 -11.64 -18.07 -20.65
CA GLN A 16 -11.66 -16.80 -21.37
C GLN A 16 -10.91 -15.73 -20.58
N TYR A 17 -11.15 -15.65 -19.27
CA TYR A 17 -10.46 -14.69 -18.40
C TYR A 17 -8.96 -14.98 -18.35
N ALA A 18 -8.55 -16.25 -18.21
CA ALA A 18 -7.14 -16.64 -18.20
C ALA A 18 -6.44 -16.28 -19.52
N ASN A 19 -7.04 -16.60 -20.67
CA ASN A 19 -6.49 -16.26 -21.99
C ASN A 19 -6.34 -14.74 -22.17
N LEU A 20 -7.34 -13.98 -21.72
CA LEU A 20 -7.32 -12.53 -21.78
C LEU A 20 -6.26 -11.95 -20.82
N TYR A 21 -6.17 -12.48 -19.60
CA TYR A 21 -5.21 -12.06 -18.59
C TYR A 21 -3.76 -12.28 -19.05
N GLN A 22 -3.47 -13.42 -19.70
CA GLN A 22 -2.16 -13.70 -20.29
C GLN A 22 -1.75 -12.71 -21.40
N SER A 23 -2.74 -12.16 -22.10
CA SER A 23 -2.53 -11.16 -23.16
C SER A 23 -2.60 -9.72 -22.64
N SER A 24 -2.94 -9.52 -21.35
CA SER A 24 -3.27 -8.21 -20.78
C SER A 24 -2.14 -7.18 -20.92
N ARG A 25 -0.89 -7.61 -20.92
CA ARG A 25 0.29 -6.74 -21.07
C ARG A 25 0.38 -6.01 -22.42
N TYR A 26 -0.32 -6.50 -23.44
CA TYR A 26 -0.36 -5.89 -24.78
C TYR A 26 -1.53 -4.92 -24.95
N LEU A 27 -2.43 -4.85 -23.97
CA LEU A 27 -3.61 -4.01 -24.00
C LEU A 27 -3.33 -2.68 -23.29
N SER A 28 -3.90 -1.59 -23.81
CA SER A 28 -3.86 -0.30 -23.11
C SER A 28 -4.64 -0.38 -21.79
N ASN A 29 -4.32 0.49 -20.83
CA ASN A 29 -5.02 0.52 -19.55
C ASN A 29 -6.53 0.75 -19.72
N ASP A 30 -6.95 1.62 -20.65
CA ASP A 30 -8.38 1.85 -20.92
C ASP A 30 -9.09 0.57 -21.36
N VAL A 31 -8.49 -0.18 -22.28
CA VAL A 31 -9.03 -1.47 -22.73
C VAL A 31 -9.05 -2.48 -21.58
N ARG A 32 -7.97 -2.55 -20.78
CA ARG A 32 -7.92 -3.44 -19.61
C ARG A 32 -9.02 -3.13 -18.60
N LYS A 33 -9.32 -1.84 -18.36
CA LYS A 33 -10.45 -1.41 -17.51
C LYS A 33 -11.79 -1.81 -18.10
N THR A 34 -12.02 -1.52 -19.38
CA THR A 34 -13.26 -1.89 -20.08
C THR A 34 -13.50 -3.40 -20.00
N LEU A 35 -12.45 -4.20 -20.18
CA LEU A 35 -12.54 -5.66 -20.14
C LEU A 35 -12.58 -6.27 -18.73
N GLY A 36 -12.32 -5.46 -17.69
CA GLY A 36 -12.32 -5.93 -16.31
C GLY A 36 -11.05 -6.58 -15.80
N LEU A 37 -9.93 -6.34 -16.48
CA LEU A 37 -8.60 -6.81 -16.09
C LEU A 37 -7.92 -5.86 -15.11
N LEU A 38 -8.40 -4.62 -15.04
CA LEU A 38 -8.02 -3.62 -14.03
C LEU A 38 -9.29 -3.17 -13.31
N ILE A 39 -9.25 -3.17 -11.98
CA ILE A 39 -10.33 -2.70 -11.12
C ILE A 39 -9.86 -1.47 -10.34
N PRO A 40 -10.70 -0.42 -10.24
CA PRO A 40 -10.42 0.70 -9.36
C PRO A 40 -10.63 0.27 -7.91
N VAL A 41 -9.66 0.56 -7.05
CA VAL A 41 -9.74 0.28 -5.61
C VAL A 41 -9.35 1.55 -4.85
N ASP A 42 -10.28 2.05 -4.03
CA ASP A 42 -10.04 3.19 -3.16
C ASP A 42 -9.01 2.81 -2.08
N VAL A 43 -7.90 3.54 -2.03
CA VAL A 43 -6.83 3.38 -1.04
C VAL A 43 -6.36 4.74 -0.54
N TYR A 44 -5.77 4.77 0.65
CA TYR A 44 -4.98 5.92 1.08
C TYR A 44 -3.75 6.04 0.18
N LEU A 45 -3.56 7.18 -0.50
CA LEU A 45 -2.33 7.38 -1.30
C LEU A 45 -1.14 7.84 -0.46
N GLN A 46 -1.39 8.36 0.74
CA GLN A 46 -0.39 8.77 1.72
C GLN A 46 -0.85 8.47 3.13
N ASP A 47 0.07 8.63 4.07
CA ASP A 47 -0.19 8.51 5.49
C ASP A 47 -1.35 9.44 5.97
N PRO A 48 -2.38 8.94 6.69
CA PRO A 48 -3.54 9.73 7.10
C PRO A 48 -3.24 11.05 7.83
N SER A 49 -2.14 11.18 8.59
CA SER A 49 -1.83 12.47 9.24
C SER A 49 -1.30 13.52 8.30
N VAL A 50 -0.58 13.16 7.23
CA VAL A 50 -0.10 14.13 6.22
C VAL A 50 -1.30 14.92 5.71
N THR A 51 -2.40 14.20 5.50
CA THR A 51 -3.66 14.77 5.04
C THR A 51 -4.35 15.59 6.15
N ALA A 52 -4.33 15.12 7.39
CA ALA A 52 -4.91 15.86 8.52
C ALA A 52 -4.13 17.16 8.83
N GLN A 53 -2.80 17.13 8.73
CA GLN A 53 -1.90 18.24 9.01
C GLN A 53 -1.93 19.28 7.88
N ALA A 54 -2.04 18.83 6.63
CA ALA A 54 -2.33 19.71 5.51
C ALA A 54 -3.52 20.64 5.77
N ARG A 55 -4.59 20.13 6.38
CA ARG A 55 -5.84 20.89 6.68
C ARG A 55 -5.65 22.02 7.67
N LEU A 56 -4.57 22.00 8.45
CA LEU A 56 -4.31 22.93 9.54
C LEU A 56 -3.12 23.85 9.27
N ASP A 57 -2.34 23.59 8.21
CA ASP A 57 -1.11 24.32 7.90
C ASP A 57 -1.42 25.64 7.17
N PRO A 58 -0.90 26.79 7.63
CA PRO A 58 -1.06 28.07 6.94
C PRO A 58 -0.17 28.25 5.69
N ASP A 59 0.82 27.39 5.43
CA ASP A 59 1.61 27.44 4.19
C ASP A 59 0.71 27.14 2.98
N PRO A 60 0.60 28.05 2.00
CA PRO A 60 -0.22 27.83 0.80
C PRO A 60 0.13 26.55 0.04
N ARG A 61 1.39 26.09 0.12
CA ARG A 61 1.88 24.88 -0.57
C ARG A 61 1.41 23.61 0.13
N ILE A 62 1.35 23.63 1.46
CA ILE A 62 0.89 22.50 2.27
C ILE A 62 -0.65 22.50 2.35
N SER A 63 -1.27 23.67 2.46
CA SER A 63 -2.73 23.83 2.40
C SER A 63 -3.31 23.55 1.01
N ALA A 64 -2.54 23.66 -0.07
CA ALA A 64 -2.95 23.12 -1.37
C ALA A 64 -3.16 21.60 -1.36
N ARG A 65 -2.54 20.85 -0.43
CA ARG A 65 -2.83 19.41 -0.22
C ARG A 65 -4.25 19.17 0.33
N VAL A 66 -4.94 20.20 0.84
CA VAL A 66 -6.26 20.11 1.50
C VAL A 66 -7.41 19.93 0.54
N GLU A 67 -7.29 20.47 -0.67
CA GLU A 67 -8.30 20.24 -1.72
C GLU A 67 -8.28 18.80 -2.23
N TRP A 68 -7.25 18.02 -1.87
CA TRP A 68 -7.06 16.65 -2.33
C TRP A 68 -7.76 15.64 -1.41
N ASN A 69 -8.37 14.63 -2.04
CA ASN A 69 -9.00 13.53 -1.32
C ASN A 69 -7.92 12.52 -0.89
N PRO A 70 -7.66 12.29 0.42
CA PRO A 70 -6.64 11.35 0.91
C PRO A 70 -6.73 9.94 0.33
N ILE A 71 -7.97 9.59 -0.03
CA ILE A 71 -8.31 8.29 -0.55
C ILE A 71 -8.65 8.48 -2.02
N SER A 72 -7.96 7.76 -2.88
CA SER A 72 -8.24 7.76 -4.31
C SER A 72 -8.16 6.35 -4.85
N ALA A 73 -8.84 6.14 -5.97
CA ALA A 73 -8.81 4.85 -6.65
C ALA A 73 -7.46 4.65 -7.34
N ILE A 74 -6.80 3.53 -7.03
CA ILE A 74 -5.70 3.00 -7.83
C ILE A 74 -6.18 1.81 -8.67
N ASP A 75 -5.60 1.63 -9.85
CA ASP A 75 -5.94 0.52 -10.74
C ASP A 75 -5.14 -0.73 -10.36
N ILE A 76 -5.84 -1.77 -9.91
CA ILE A 76 -5.23 -3.05 -9.52
C ILE A 76 -5.59 -4.13 -10.54
N PRO A 77 -4.65 -5.02 -10.94
CA PRO A 77 -4.98 -6.21 -11.70
C PRO A 77 -6.06 -7.05 -11.00
N CYS A 78 -7.17 -7.27 -11.70
CA CYS A 78 -8.20 -8.18 -11.21
C CYS A 78 -7.78 -9.61 -11.56
N GLU A 79 -7.54 -10.43 -10.55
CA GLU A 79 -7.21 -11.84 -10.75
C GLU A 79 -8.50 -12.67 -10.91
N PRO A 80 -8.51 -13.70 -11.77
CA PRO A 80 -9.71 -14.52 -12.02
C PRO A 80 -10.22 -15.24 -10.77
N ASP A 81 -9.33 -15.56 -9.83
CA ASP A 81 -9.60 -16.31 -8.62
C ASP A 81 -9.55 -15.44 -7.35
N LEU A 82 -9.69 -14.12 -7.48
CA LEU A 82 -9.76 -13.19 -6.35
C LEU A 82 -10.91 -13.56 -5.40
N GLN A 83 -10.62 -13.66 -4.10
CA GLN A 83 -11.59 -14.09 -3.07
C GLN A 83 -11.75 -13.07 -1.94
N ARG A 84 -12.76 -13.31 -1.08
CA ARG A 84 -12.98 -12.59 0.19
C ARG A 84 -11.72 -12.55 1.06
N GLY A 85 -11.60 -11.54 1.91
CA GLY A 85 -10.41 -11.30 2.71
C GLY A 85 -9.22 -11.19 1.78
N PRO A 86 -9.13 -10.09 1.00
CA PRO A 86 -8.58 -10.05 -0.34
C PRO A 86 -7.48 -11.10 -0.56
N THR A 87 -7.85 -12.17 -1.25
CA THR A 87 -6.96 -13.31 -1.46
C THR A 87 -6.71 -13.49 -2.93
N SER A 88 -5.46 -13.26 -3.32
CA SER A 88 -4.94 -13.37 -4.68
C SER A 88 -3.91 -14.51 -4.76
N ALA A 89 -3.33 -14.74 -5.94
CA ALA A 89 -2.24 -15.70 -6.12
C ALA A 89 -1.01 -15.35 -5.28
N ARG A 90 -0.81 -14.06 -4.98
CA ARG A 90 0.39 -13.50 -4.34
C ARG A 90 0.20 -13.10 -2.89
N PHE A 91 -1.01 -12.71 -2.50
CA PHE A 91 -1.31 -12.22 -1.15
C PHE A 91 -2.57 -12.86 -0.58
N THR A 92 -2.67 -12.90 0.75
CA THR A 92 -3.92 -13.22 1.45
C THR A 92 -4.05 -12.33 2.68
N VAL A 93 -5.20 -11.69 2.83
CA VAL A 93 -5.47 -10.86 4.00
C VAL A 93 -6.11 -11.70 5.10
N VAL A 94 -5.46 -11.75 6.26
CA VAL A 94 -5.95 -12.48 7.43
C VAL A 94 -6.05 -11.49 8.58
N ASP A 95 -7.26 -11.03 8.85
CA ASP A 95 -7.52 -10.05 9.89
C ASP A 95 -7.74 -10.73 11.25
N PHE A 96 -6.63 -11.16 11.85
CA PHE A 96 -6.60 -11.84 13.14
C PHE A 96 -5.47 -11.29 14.00
N ASP A 97 -5.81 -10.87 15.20
CA ASP A 97 -4.87 -10.45 16.22
C ASP A 97 -4.49 -11.63 17.12
N PRO A 98 -3.24 -12.14 17.04
CA PRO A 98 -2.81 -13.26 17.86
C PRO A 98 -2.72 -12.93 19.36
N HIS A 99 -2.63 -11.64 19.74
CA HIS A 99 -2.52 -11.24 21.15
C HIS A 99 -3.87 -11.23 21.86
N THR A 100 -4.91 -10.75 21.18
CA THR A 100 -6.27 -10.69 21.75
C THR A 100 -7.14 -11.88 21.36
N GLY A 101 -6.72 -12.67 20.36
CA GLY A 101 -7.51 -13.75 19.78
C GLY A 101 -8.75 -13.26 19.04
N ARG A 102 -8.81 -11.96 18.71
CA ARG A 102 -9.93 -11.33 18.01
C ARG A 102 -9.56 -11.09 16.56
N GLY A 103 -10.55 -11.08 15.69
CA GLY A 103 -10.38 -10.75 14.28
C GLY A 103 -11.61 -10.02 13.75
N ALA A 104 -11.45 -9.32 12.64
CA ALA A 104 -12.58 -8.78 11.92
C ALA A 104 -13.05 -9.77 10.85
N ASP A 105 -14.35 -9.75 10.55
CA ASP A 105 -14.86 -10.50 9.40
C ASP A 105 -14.18 -9.99 8.12
N PRO A 106 -13.87 -10.89 7.16
CA PRO A 106 -13.19 -10.49 5.94
C PRO A 106 -14.11 -9.67 5.02
N ALA A 107 -13.53 -8.76 4.25
CA ALA A 107 -14.21 -8.10 3.15
C ALA A 107 -14.68 -9.13 2.12
N GLU A 108 -15.96 -9.13 1.75
CA GLU A 108 -16.49 -10.07 0.77
C GLU A 108 -16.23 -9.58 -0.66
N TRP A 109 -16.06 -10.51 -1.61
CA TRP A 109 -15.81 -10.19 -3.01
C TRP A 109 -17.05 -10.42 -3.86
N ASP A 110 -17.45 -9.41 -4.65
CA ASP A 110 -18.49 -9.53 -5.66
C ASP A 110 -17.85 -9.67 -7.05
N PRO A 111 -17.88 -10.86 -7.69
CA PRO A 111 -17.27 -11.05 -9.00
C PRO A 111 -18.02 -10.35 -10.14
N ASP A 112 -19.32 -10.09 -10.00
CA ASP A 112 -20.13 -9.44 -11.03
C ASP A 112 -19.86 -7.94 -11.05
N ARG A 113 -19.78 -7.32 -9.87
CA ARG A 113 -19.43 -5.90 -9.72
C ARG A 113 -17.93 -5.66 -9.70
N ARG A 114 -17.13 -6.70 -9.49
CA ARG A 114 -15.68 -6.67 -9.28
C ARG A 114 -15.28 -5.67 -8.19
N ALA A 115 -15.98 -5.75 -7.07
CA ALA A 115 -15.81 -4.84 -5.95
C ALA A 115 -15.93 -5.58 -4.62
N PHE A 116 -15.17 -5.11 -3.63
CA PHE A 116 -15.30 -5.60 -2.26
C PHE A 116 -16.48 -4.95 -1.54
N TYR A 117 -17.12 -5.71 -0.65
CA TYR A 117 -18.27 -5.25 0.11
C TYR A 117 -18.32 -5.86 1.52
N VAL A 118 -19.15 -5.25 2.37
CA VAL A 118 -19.53 -5.77 3.68
C VAL A 118 -20.98 -6.25 3.62
N PRO A 119 -21.30 -7.48 4.06
CA PRO A 119 -22.67 -7.95 4.11
C PRO A 119 -23.46 -7.19 5.19
N ARG A 120 -24.56 -6.56 4.80
CA ARG A 120 -25.58 -6.02 5.71
C ARG A 120 -26.86 -6.84 5.56
N LYS A 121 -27.75 -6.79 6.56
CA LYS A 121 -28.94 -7.68 6.66
C LYS A 121 -29.77 -7.82 5.38
N ARG A 122 -29.82 -6.80 4.51
CA ARG A 122 -30.62 -6.78 3.27
C ARG A 122 -29.88 -6.23 2.06
N GLU A 123 -28.59 -5.91 2.18
CA GLU A 123 -27.84 -5.24 1.11
C GLU A 123 -26.34 -5.51 1.20
N LYS A 124 -25.65 -5.29 0.08
CA LYS A 124 -24.18 -5.28 0.00
C LYS A 124 -23.71 -3.84 0.12
N LEU A 125 -22.96 -3.54 1.19
CA LEU A 125 -22.31 -2.25 1.36
C LEU A 125 -20.95 -2.29 0.67
N TYR A 126 -20.88 -1.76 -0.55
CA TYR A 126 -19.62 -1.76 -1.30
C TYR A 126 -18.64 -0.76 -0.71
N LEU A 127 -17.41 -1.21 -0.51
CA LEU A 127 -16.37 -0.43 0.12
C LEU A 127 -15.92 0.69 -0.83
N THR A 128 -15.84 1.89 -0.27
CA THR A 128 -15.42 3.14 -0.92
C THR A 128 -14.70 3.98 0.13
N ALA A 129 -14.16 5.13 -0.28
CA ALA A 129 -13.55 6.11 0.63
C ALA A 129 -14.43 6.52 1.84
N GLU A 130 -15.76 6.45 1.72
CA GLU A 130 -16.69 6.78 2.82
C GLU A 130 -16.67 5.75 3.96
N HIS A 131 -16.09 4.58 3.71
CA HIS A 131 -16.05 3.44 4.62
C HIS A 131 -14.67 3.23 5.24
N ALA A 132 -13.83 4.27 5.23
CA ALA A 132 -12.45 4.20 5.70
C ALA A 132 -12.31 3.85 7.19
N ASP A 133 -13.39 3.94 7.96
CA ASP A 133 -13.47 3.54 9.37
C ASP A 133 -13.73 2.05 9.58
N LEU A 134 -14.09 1.31 8.52
CA LEU A 134 -14.38 -0.12 8.60
C LEU A 134 -13.10 -0.97 8.49
N PRO A 135 -12.93 -2.01 9.32
CA PRO A 135 -11.81 -2.95 9.20
C PRO A 135 -11.68 -3.58 7.81
N GLN A 136 -12.80 -3.81 7.12
CA GLN A 136 -12.82 -4.38 5.78
C GLN A 136 -12.25 -3.40 4.74
N PHE A 137 -12.39 -2.09 4.92
CA PHE A 137 -11.68 -1.11 4.10
C PHE A 137 -10.16 -1.23 4.33
N HIS A 138 -9.72 -1.34 5.58
CA HIS A 138 -8.29 -1.50 5.90
C HIS A 138 -7.69 -2.75 5.25
N GLN A 139 -8.44 -3.86 5.25
CA GLN A 139 -8.07 -5.10 4.58
C GLN A 139 -7.85 -4.90 3.07
N VAL A 140 -8.77 -4.19 2.41
CA VAL A 140 -8.69 -3.89 0.98
C VAL A 140 -7.56 -2.91 0.68
N ASN A 141 -7.36 -1.89 1.53
CA ASN A 141 -6.29 -0.90 1.43
C ASN A 141 -4.91 -1.57 1.42
N VAL A 142 -4.62 -2.38 2.45
CA VAL A 142 -3.34 -3.09 2.57
C VAL A 142 -3.07 -4.00 1.39
N TRP A 143 -4.07 -4.77 0.98
CA TRP A 143 -3.93 -5.66 -0.18
C TRP A 143 -3.65 -4.90 -1.46
N ALA A 144 -4.43 -3.85 -1.76
CA ALA A 144 -4.29 -3.10 -3.01
C ALA A 144 -2.93 -2.40 -3.09
N VAL A 145 -2.48 -1.76 -1.99
CA VAL A 145 -1.16 -1.12 -1.96
C VAL A 145 -0.03 -2.15 -2.13
N ALA A 146 -0.06 -3.26 -1.40
CA ALA A 146 0.95 -4.32 -1.54
C ALA A 146 0.95 -4.95 -2.95
N GLN A 147 -0.23 -5.14 -3.54
CA GLN A 147 -0.38 -5.66 -4.91
C GLN A 147 0.16 -4.68 -5.96
N SER A 148 -0.05 -3.37 -5.76
CA SER A 148 0.51 -2.30 -6.60
C SER A 148 2.04 -2.29 -6.54
N VAL A 149 2.62 -2.35 -5.35
CA VAL A 149 4.07 -2.38 -5.13
C VAL A 149 4.71 -3.62 -5.78
N LEU A 150 4.11 -4.80 -5.59
CA LEU A 150 4.60 -6.00 -6.27
C LEU A 150 4.48 -5.86 -7.80
N GLY A 151 3.37 -5.32 -8.29
CA GLY A 151 3.13 -5.09 -9.71
C GLY A 151 4.14 -4.13 -10.35
N MET A 152 4.64 -3.14 -9.59
CA MET A 152 5.74 -2.25 -10.02
C MET A 152 7.01 -3.04 -10.30
N TYR A 153 7.43 -3.90 -9.36
CA TYR A 153 8.64 -4.69 -9.52
C TYR A 153 8.53 -5.77 -10.61
N GLU A 154 7.40 -6.47 -10.67
CA GLU A 154 7.16 -7.54 -11.64
C GLU A 154 6.84 -7.02 -13.05
N ASN A 155 6.68 -5.70 -13.22
CA ASN A 155 6.44 -5.06 -14.49
C ASN A 155 7.49 -5.46 -15.56
N ALA A 156 7.05 -5.59 -16.81
CA ALA A 156 7.89 -5.94 -17.96
C ALA A 156 9.11 -5.02 -18.16
N ALA A 157 9.01 -3.74 -17.79
CA ALA A 157 10.09 -2.77 -17.89
C ALA A 157 11.09 -2.84 -16.72
N ILE A 158 10.76 -3.53 -15.63
CA ILE A 158 11.58 -3.62 -14.41
C ILE A 158 12.22 -5.01 -14.32
N LEU A 159 11.51 -6.03 -13.80
CA LEU A 159 12.02 -7.40 -13.75
C LEU A 159 11.43 -8.30 -14.86
N GLY A 160 10.21 -7.99 -15.31
CA GLY A 160 9.48 -8.78 -16.31
C GLY A 160 9.21 -10.23 -15.95
N ARG A 161 9.28 -10.56 -14.66
CA ARG A 161 9.00 -11.89 -14.12
C ARG A 161 8.43 -11.80 -12.71
N PRO A 162 7.71 -12.84 -12.25
CA PRO A 162 7.36 -12.95 -10.86
C PRO A 162 8.58 -13.01 -9.94
N ILE A 163 8.49 -12.37 -8.78
CA ILE A 163 9.43 -12.47 -7.68
C ILE A 163 9.09 -13.73 -6.88
N ALA A 164 10.08 -14.48 -6.39
CA ALA A 164 9.83 -15.54 -5.41
C ALA A 164 9.80 -14.92 -4.01
N TRP A 165 9.06 -15.51 -3.08
CA TRP A 165 9.18 -15.10 -1.68
C TRP A 165 10.44 -15.70 -1.05
N GLY A 166 10.98 -15.08 0.01
CA GLY A 166 12.12 -15.61 0.75
C GLY A 166 11.81 -16.91 1.50
N PHE A 167 10.58 -17.42 1.45
CA PHE A 167 10.12 -18.62 2.11
C PHE A 167 9.43 -19.58 1.12
N GLU A 168 9.25 -20.84 1.53
CA GLU A 168 8.47 -21.80 0.76
C GLU A 168 6.97 -21.43 0.74
N GLY A 169 6.42 -21.29 -0.47
CA GLY A 169 5.03 -20.95 -0.71
C GLY A 169 4.89 -19.83 -1.74
N ASN A 170 3.65 -19.52 -2.11
CA ASN A 170 3.33 -18.52 -3.13
C ASN A 170 2.58 -17.30 -2.59
N ARG A 171 2.12 -17.33 -1.32
CA ARG A 171 1.32 -16.25 -0.73
C ARG A 171 1.98 -15.66 0.51
N LEU A 172 2.15 -14.34 0.49
CA LEU A 172 2.49 -13.54 1.68
C LEU A 172 1.18 -13.16 2.40
N ARG A 173 1.13 -13.35 3.72
CA ARG A 173 -0.02 -12.96 4.53
C ARG A 173 0.06 -11.49 4.90
N LEU A 174 -1.06 -10.79 4.88
CA LEU A 174 -1.17 -9.40 5.33
C LEU A 174 -2.12 -9.38 6.53
N LEU A 175 -1.65 -8.91 7.69
CA LEU A 175 -2.41 -8.88 8.93
C LEU A 175 -2.64 -7.41 9.34
N PRO A 176 -3.81 -6.82 9.05
CA PRO A 176 -4.03 -5.37 9.19
C PRO A 176 -4.15 -4.86 10.63
N HIS A 177 -4.49 -5.73 11.60
CA HIS A 177 -4.80 -5.32 12.97
C HIS A 177 -4.10 -6.18 14.02
N VAL A 178 -2.78 -6.10 14.10
CA VAL A 178 -1.98 -6.83 15.09
C VAL A 178 -1.83 -5.98 16.36
N GLY A 179 -2.48 -6.39 17.45
CA GLY A 179 -2.40 -5.69 18.72
C GLY A 179 -1.00 -5.76 19.35
N GLY A 180 -0.68 -4.83 20.26
CA GLY A 180 0.58 -4.83 21.00
C GLY A 180 1.82 -4.43 20.18
N LEU A 181 1.64 -4.12 18.89
CA LEU A 181 2.69 -3.66 17.99
C LEU A 181 2.41 -2.18 17.64
N PRO A 182 3.12 -1.19 18.22
CA PRO A 182 3.02 0.19 17.78
C PRO A 182 3.92 0.42 16.55
N ASN A 183 3.86 -0.48 15.55
CA ASN A 183 4.66 -0.45 14.32
C ASN A 183 4.05 -1.39 13.25
N ALA A 184 4.71 -1.51 12.09
CA ALA A 184 4.55 -2.62 11.17
C ALA A 184 5.86 -3.43 11.06
N ALA A 185 5.78 -4.66 10.54
CA ALA A 185 6.95 -5.50 10.31
C ALA A 185 6.69 -6.63 9.31
N TYR A 186 7.57 -6.78 8.32
CA TYR A 186 7.75 -8.02 7.57
C TYR A 186 8.42 -9.09 8.45
N ASP A 187 7.82 -10.28 8.47
CA ASP A 187 8.32 -11.45 9.18
C ASP A 187 8.33 -12.67 8.25
N ARG A 188 9.55 -13.09 7.87
CA ARG A 188 9.80 -14.22 6.99
C ARG A 188 9.35 -15.55 7.60
N ASP A 189 9.60 -15.77 8.89
CA ASP A 189 9.27 -17.02 9.57
C ASP A 189 7.76 -17.20 9.69
N ARG A 190 7.07 -16.08 9.95
CA ARG A 190 5.61 -16.00 9.93
C ARG A 190 5.05 -15.75 8.54
N ARG A 191 5.86 -15.67 7.47
CA ARG A 191 5.41 -15.51 6.08
C ARG A 191 4.35 -14.41 5.95
N ALA A 192 4.58 -13.29 6.63
CA ALA A 192 3.57 -12.29 6.90
C ALA A 192 4.14 -10.88 6.97
N ILE A 193 3.29 -9.90 6.68
CA ILE A 193 3.47 -8.52 7.13
C ILE A 193 2.44 -8.24 8.20
N HIS A 194 2.92 -7.79 9.35
CA HIS A 194 2.12 -7.42 10.51
C HIS A 194 1.95 -5.91 10.50
N PHE A 195 0.70 -5.44 10.54
CA PHE A 195 0.39 -4.03 10.72
C PHE A 195 -0.26 -3.84 12.07
N GLY A 196 0.41 -3.08 12.92
CA GLY A 196 -0.09 -2.78 14.25
C GLY A 196 -0.85 -1.47 14.34
N TYR A 197 -1.28 -1.15 15.55
CA TYR A 197 -2.01 0.06 15.86
C TYR A 197 -1.69 0.54 17.28
N PHE A 198 -1.85 1.84 17.51
CA PHE A 198 -1.62 2.46 18.81
C PHE A 198 -2.57 3.65 19.02
N ASP A 199 -2.79 4.02 20.28
CA ASP A 199 -3.54 5.23 20.61
C ASP A 199 -2.58 6.39 20.83
N SER A 200 -2.85 7.52 20.17
CA SER A 200 -2.13 8.77 20.39
C SER A 200 -3.09 9.95 20.25
N ALA A 201 -2.95 10.94 21.15
CA ALA A 201 -3.81 12.14 21.17
C ALA A 201 -5.34 11.86 21.12
N GLY A 202 -5.79 10.75 21.71
CA GLY A 202 -7.22 10.37 21.73
C GLY A 202 -7.74 9.75 20.43
N LYS A 203 -6.86 9.47 19.45
CA LYS A 203 -7.16 8.78 18.20
C LYS A 203 -6.40 7.46 18.15
N ARG A 204 -7.03 6.42 17.59
CA ARG A 204 -6.31 5.21 17.20
C ARG A 204 -5.68 5.39 15.82
N VAL A 205 -4.37 5.18 15.74
CA VAL A 205 -3.58 5.17 14.51
C VAL A 205 -3.38 3.73 14.06
N TYR A 206 -3.66 3.47 12.78
CA TYR A 206 -3.52 2.16 12.16
C TYR A 206 -2.43 2.21 11.10
N THR A 207 -1.35 1.46 11.29
CA THR A 207 -0.22 1.44 10.32
C THR A 207 -0.64 0.84 8.97
N CYS A 208 -1.68 -0.01 8.96
CA CYS A 208 -2.29 -0.59 7.76
C CYS A 208 -3.02 0.42 6.85
N LEU A 209 -3.15 1.68 7.27
CA LEU A 209 -3.69 2.75 6.45
C LEU A 209 -2.61 3.59 5.77
N SER A 210 -1.36 3.54 6.26
CA SER A 210 -0.27 4.34 5.69
C SER A 210 0.30 3.67 4.45
N HIS A 211 0.14 4.30 3.29
CA HIS A 211 0.68 3.83 2.01
C HIS A 211 2.19 3.55 2.11
N ASP A 212 2.92 4.47 2.71
CA ASP A 212 4.39 4.40 2.79
C ASP A 212 4.84 3.24 3.67
N ILE A 213 4.17 3.00 4.80
CA ILE A 213 4.46 1.84 5.66
C ILE A 213 4.17 0.53 4.94
N ILE A 214 3.01 0.41 4.27
CA ILE A 214 2.67 -0.80 3.52
C ILE A 214 3.69 -1.06 2.41
N ALA A 215 4.10 -0.01 1.69
CA ALA A 215 5.08 -0.12 0.63
C ALA A 215 6.48 -0.45 1.16
N HIS A 216 6.89 0.15 2.28
CA HIS A 216 8.15 -0.14 2.97
C HIS A 216 8.24 -1.61 3.38
N GLU A 217 7.25 -2.12 4.11
CA GLU A 217 7.22 -3.53 4.55
C GLU A 217 7.13 -4.51 3.36
N THR A 218 6.40 -4.14 2.30
CA THR A 218 6.38 -4.93 1.07
C THR A 218 7.75 -4.93 0.38
N GLY A 219 8.49 -3.83 0.47
CA GLY A 219 9.88 -3.70 0.02
C GLY A 219 10.82 -4.69 0.71
N HIS A 220 10.69 -4.87 2.03
CA HIS A 220 11.42 -5.91 2.76
C HIS A 220 11.13 -7.32 2.21
N ALA A 221 9.85 -7.65 2.01
CA ALA A 221 9.45 -8.96 1.47
C ALA A 221 10.00 -9.19 0.04
N VAL A 222 10.01 -8.14 -0.79
CA VAL A 222 10.58 -8.19 -2.15
C VAL A 222 12.09 -8.38 -2.11
N LEU A 223 12.81 -7.62 -1.27
CA LEU A 223 14.27 -7.75 -1.13
C LEU A 223 14.65 -9.14 -0.63
N ASP A 224 13.97 -9.67 0.39
CA ASP A 224 14.19 -11.02 0.91
C ASP A 224 13.94 -12.07 -0.18
N GLY A 225 12.91 -11.89 -1.01
CA GLY A 225 12.65 -12.74 -2.16
C GLY A 225 13.75 -12.73 -3.24
N LEU A 226 14.36 -11.57 -3.48
CA LEU A 226 15.41 -11.39 -4.49
C LEU A 226 16.81 -11.77 -3.98
N ARG A 227 17.08 -11.48 -2.71
CA ARG A 227 18.38 -11.66 -2.04
C ARG A 227 18.16 -12.07 -0.57
N PRO A 228 17.80 -13.35 -0.32
CA PRO A 228 17.40 -13.80 1.02
C PRO A 228 18.46 -13.70 2.12
N LEU A 229 19.73 -13.47 1.78
CA LEU A 229 20.81 -13.31 2.77
C LEU A 229 20.97 -11.86 3.23
N TYR A 230 20.28 -10.91 2.62
CA TYR A 230 20.27 -9.51 3.04
C TYR A 230 19.32 -9.27 4.23
N SER A 231 18.54 -10.28 4.62
CA SER A 231 17.81 -10.27 5.91
C SER A 231 18.70 -10.71 7.08
N ALA A 232 19.93 -11.18 6.82
CA ALA A 232 20.85 -11.55 7.87
C ALA A 232 21.61 -10.31 8.34
N ASP A 233 21.47 -9.98 9.62
CA ASP A 233 22.19 -8.89 10.31
C ASP A 233 23.69 -9.22 10.47
N THR A 234 24.38 -9.31 9.35
CA THR A 234 25.80 -9.65 9.27
C THR A 234 26.69 -8.44 9.50
N SER A 235 26.16 -7.23 9.28
CA SER A 235 26.82 -5.96 9.54
C SER A 235 25.82 -4.81 9.60
N LEU A 236 26.22 -3.69 10.20
CA LEU A 236 25.44 -2.45 10.19
C LEU A 236 25.13 -1.96 8.77
N GLN A 237 26.08 -2.13 7.83
CA GLN A 237 25.87 -1.72 6.44
C GLN A 237 24.82 -2.58 5.74
N THR A 238 24.75 -3.88 6.07
CA THR A 238 23.73 -4.77 5.51
C THR A 238 22.35 -4.40 6.03
N ALA A 239 22.23 -4.12 7.34
CA ALA A 239 20.98 -3.64 7.93
C ALA A 239 20.56 -2.28 7.33
N ALA A 240 21.49 -1.33 7.21
CA ALA A 240 21.22 -0.04 6.60
C ALA A 240 20.78 -0.16 5.12
N PHE A 241 21.39 -1.07 4.36
CA PHE A 241 20.96 -1.34 2.99
C PHE A 241 19.56 -1.96 2.94
N HIS A 242 19.25 -2.86 3.88
CA HIS A 242 17.95 -3.50 4.00
C HIS A 242 16.83 -2.45 4.17
N GLU A 243 17.02 -1.53 5.12
CA GLU A 243 16.15 -0.38 5.37
C GLU A 243 16.07 0.59 4.18
N PHE A 244 17.22 0.92 3.58
CA PHE A 244 17.28 1.78 2.40
C PHE A 244 16.46 1.24 1.23
N ALA A 245 16.49 -0.08 0.99
CA ALA A 245 15.74 -0.69 -0.09
C ALA A 245 14.22 -0.61 0.14
N ALA A 246 13.78 -0.75 1.40
CA ALA A 246 12.39 -0.59 1.79
C ALA A 246 11.93 0.88 1.68
N ASP A 247 12.73 1.83 2.14
CA ASP A 247 12.47 3.26 1.99
C ASP A 247 12.40 3.69 0.52
N LEU A 248 13.36 3.23 -0.30
CA LEU A 248 13.34 3.48 -1.75
C LEU A 248 12.09 2.88 -2.39
N THR A 249 11.63 1.72 -1.93
CA THR A 249 10.38 1.11 -2.41
C THR A 249 9.18 2.01 -2.11
N ALA A 250 9.08 2.56 -0.89
CA ALA A 250 8.00 3.47 -0.52
C ALA A 250 8.00 4.75 -1.36
N ILE A 251 9.17 5.36 -1.56
CA ILE A 251 9.35 6.53 -2.43
C ILE A 251 8.90 6.23 -3.87
N LEU A 252 9.38 5.13 -4.45
CA LEU A 252 9.02 4.73 -5.82
C LEU A 252 7.54 4.39 -5.94
N ALA A 253 6.94 3.77 -4.92
CA ALA A 253 5.51 3.48 -4.87
C ALA A 253 4.69 4.77 -4.85
N ALA A 254 5.11 5.80 -4.10
CA ALA A 254 4.45 7.10 -4.12
C ALA A 254 4.45 7.75 -5.53
N PHE A 255 5.53 7.56 -6.29
CA PHE A 255 5.59 8.01 -7.70
C PHE A 255 4.61 7.28 -8.62
N LEU A 256 4.05 6.12 -8.26
CA LEU A 256 3.04 5.45 -9.10
C LEU A 256 1.72 6.23 -9.13
N ASN A 257 1.46 7.02 -8.09
CA ASN A 257 0.23 7.79 -7.93
C ASN A 257 0.29 9.10 -8.74
N ASN A 258 -0.58 9.22 -9.75
CA ASN A 258 -0.59 10.38 -10.65
C ASN A 258 -0.83 11.68 -9.87
N GLU A 259 -1.75 11.64 -8.94
CA GLU A 259 -2.15 12.76 -8.08
C GLU A 259 -0.96 13.27 -7.27
N LEU A 260 -0.22 12.36 -6.61
CA LEU A 260 1.00 12.71 -5.87
C LEU A 260 2.08 13.28 -6.77
N ARG A 261 2.26 12.74 -7.99
CA ARG A 261 3.22 13.31 -8.95
C ARG A 261 2.84 14.72 -9.38
N PHE A 262 1.57 14.96 -9.73
CA PHE A 262 1.11 16.29 -10.10
C PHE A 262 1.33 17.28 -8.95
N GLN A 263 1.05 16.86 -7.73
CA GLN A 263 1.26 17.67 -6.54
C GLN A 263 2.75 17.97 -6.29
N ALA A 264 3.60 16.95 -6.34
CA ALA A 264 5.04 17.11 -6.18
C ALA A 264 5.59 18.09 -7.21
N ILE A 265 5.17 18.00 -8.48
CA ILE A 265 5.58 18.96 -9.54
C ILE A 265 5.08 20.38 -9.24
N GLN A 266 3.84 20.55 -8.81
CA GLN A 266 3.30 21.88 -8.49
C GLN A 266 3.99 22.53 -7.28
N GLN A 267 4.32 21.75 -6.25
CA GLN A 267 4.96 22.26 -5.02
C GLN A 267 6.46 22.49 -5.17
N SER A 268 7.13 21.64 -5.95
CA SER A 268 8.57 21.70 -6.17
C SER A 268 8.97 22.61 -7.33
N GLU A 269 8.02 23.01 -8.18
CA GLU A 269 8.28 23.61 -9.50
C GLU A 269 9.20 22.75 -10.38
N GLY A 270 9.23 21.43 -10.14
CA GLY A 270 10.12 20.48 -10.80
C GLY A 270 11.48 20.28 -10.12
N ASP A 271 11.77 20.97 -9.01
CA ASP A 271 12.99 20.81 -8.21
C ASP A 271 12.79 19.85 -7.03
N MET A 272 13.13 18.57 -7.22
CA MET A 272 12.98 17.52 -6.21
C MET A 272 13.72 17.78 -4.89
N GLN A 273 14.69 18.71 -4.84
CA GLN A 273 15.32 19.12 -3.58
C GLN A 273 14.39 19.94 -2.68
N ARG A 274 13.29 20.43 -3.23
CA ARG A 274 12.25 21.19 -2.53
C ARG A 274 10.99 20.36 -2.26
N ASP A 275 10.97 19.11 -2.73
CA ASP A 275 9.83 18.22 -2.52
C ASP A 275 9.80 17.73 -1.08
N GLN A 276 8.61 17.74 -0.48
CA GLN A 276 8.32 17.16 0.84
C GLN A 276 7.11 16.22 0.77
N VAL A 277 6.58 15.93 -0.43
CA VAL A 277 5.42 15.05 -0.60
C VAL A 277 5.89 13.62 -0.71
N ILE A 278 6.86 13.38 -1.58
CA ILE A 278 7.36 12.06 -1.90
C ILE A 278 8.64 11.76 -1.10
N SER A 279 9.39 12.79 -0.71
CA SER A 279 10.64 12.65 0.02
C SER A 279 10.48 12.35 1.53
N GLY A 280 9.33 12.68 2.12
CA GLY A 280 9.00 12.39 3.53
C GLY A 280 8.30 11.05 3.67
N LEU A 281 8.76 10.19 4.58
CA LEU A 281 8.20 8.85 4.79
C LEU A 281 7.57 8.71 6.19
N ALA A 282 6.38 8.10 6.22
CA ALA A 282 5.66 7.71 7.44
C ALA A 282 5.48 8.86 8.45
N GLU A 283 4.85 9.96 8.02
CA GLU A 283 4.67 11.17 8.83
C GLU A 283 3.74 10.99 10.04
N GLU A 284 2.63 10.24 9.95
CA GLU A 284 1.73 10.01 11.12
C GLU A 284 2.45 9.19 12.15
N PHE A 285 3.17 8.19 11.66
CA PHE A 285 3.99 7.38 12.51
C PHE A 285 5.07 8.22 13.18
N GLY A 286 5.91 8.94 12.43
CA GLY A 286 6.95 9.80 12.98
C GLY A 286 6.43 10.80 14.01
N ASN A 287 5.29 11.45 13.74
CA ASN A 287 4.73 12.49 14.59
C ASN A 287 4.14 11.91 15.87
N TYR A 288 3.28 10.90 15.77
CA TYR A 288 2.57 10.37 16.94
C TYR A 288 3.35 9.34 17.75
N SER A 289 4.36 8.68 17.19
CA SER A 289 5.19 7.70 17.91
C SER A 289 6.54 8.26 18.37
N HIS A 290 7.14 9.19 17.61
CA HIS A 290 8.50 9.71 17.89
C HIS A 290 8.57 11.24 18.01
N GLY A 291 7.46 11.97 17.83
CA GLY A 291 7.43 13.44 17.91
C GLY A 291 8.21 14.15 16.80
N ARG A 292 8.44 13.48 15.66
CA ARG A 292 9.15 14.02 14.49
C ARG A 292 8.18 14.28 13.34
N PRO A 293 8.41 15.27 12.46
CA PRO A 293 7.50 15.53 11.32
C PRO A 293 7.40 14.36 10.33
N TYR A 294 8.46 13.55 10.24
CA TYR A 294 8.54 12.31 9.46
C TYR A 294 9.40 11.31 10.22
N LEU A 295 9.23 10.01 9.95
CA LEU A 295 10.14 9.01 10.50
C LEU A 295 11.51 9.07 9.80
N ARG A 296 11.50 9.22 8.46
CA ARG A 296 12.69 9.28 7.60
C ARG A 296 12.48 10.25 6.44
N SER A 297 13.58 10.73 5.85
CA SER A 297 13.54 11.61 4.68
C SER A 297 14.61 11.24 3.66
N ALA A 298 14.25 11.31 2.38
CA ALA A 298 15.17 11.13 1.25
C ALA A 298 16.18 12.29 1.08
N GLN A 299 16.05 13.35 1.88
CA GLN A 299 16.85 14.58 1.80
C GLN A 299 17.80 14.76 2.98
N ASP A 300 18.04 13.71 3.79
CA ASP A 300 18.97 13.79 4.91
C ASP A 300 20.41 14.09 4.40
N PRO A 301 21.02 15.24 4.79
CA PRO A 301 22.35 15.60 4.32
C PRO A 301 23.49 14.88 5.07
N ARG A 302 23.17 14.14 6.14
CA ARG A 302 24.18 13.44 6.96
C ARG A 302 24.87 12.34 6.15
N THR A 303 26.18 12.24 6.31
CA THR A 303 27.01 11.20 5.71
C THR A 303 27.34 10.11 6.73
N LEU A 304 27.86 8.96 6.28
CA LEU A 304 28.29 7.87 7.17
C LEU A 304 29.23 8.34 8.31
N PRO A 305 30.24 9.21 8.06
CA PRO A 305 31.02 9.81 9.14
C PRO A 305 30.22 10.58 10.19
N ASP A 306 29.15 11.28 9.80
CA ASP A 306 28.36 12.14 10.69
C ASP A 306 27.54 11.33 11.70
N VAL A 307 27.24 10.06 11.40
CA VAL A 307 26.41 9.16 12.21
C VAL A 307 27.18 7.97 12.79
N ALA A 308 28.50 7.95 12.66
CA ALA A 308 29.33 6.82 13.06
C ALA A 308 29.28 6.47 14.55
N GLY A 309 28.86 7.41 15.41
CA GLY A 309 28.76 7.25 16.87
C GLY A 309 27.35 7.13 17.43
N ASP A 310 26.33 7.34 16.61
CA ASP A 310 24.92 7.25 17.00
C ASP A 310 24.12 6.61 15.85
N PRO A 311 23.93 5.29 15.88
CA PRO A 311 23.24 4.56 14.82
C PRO A 311 21.70 4.70 14.89
N ALA A 312 21.17 5.55 15.78
CA ALA A 312 19.75 5.83 15.79
C ALA A 312 19.32 6.62 14.53
N PRO A 313 18.21 6.23 13.87
CA PRO A 313 17.70 6.93 12.68
C PRO A 313 17.39 8.41 12.95
#